data_AF-A0A1X7LKG6-F1
#
_entry.id   AF-A0A1X7LKG6-F1
#
_cell.length_a   1.000
_cell.length_b   1.000
_cell.length_c   1.000
_cell.angle_alpha   90.00
_cell.angle_beta   90.00
_cell.angle_gamma   90.00
#
_symmetry.space_group_name_H-M   'P 1'
#
loop_
_entity.id
_entity.type
_entity.pdbx_description
1 polymer ?
#
loop_
_entity_poly.entity_id
_entity_poly.type
_entity_poly.pdbx_seq_one_letter_code
_entity_poly.pdbx_strand_id
1 'polypeptide(L)'
;MKKIIFVIVSVLLILSLFFNFVFFYILRYDWDWEKDKLQDKTRILYYLTNDVRLDVINDKQLENMSASNGILNKVDSLKTASNDTLTIIQEELVAMSGGYLFNGNYVNPKAKTYVKRYFYEENFYRPYAYKEVDSLLSNYIANYERLTNLKSELNAIPVMLSGYKRNSVSDIFYDLTLSESMIAISLIQTKIEIDFNNYMHNMK
;
A
#
# COMPACT_ATOMS: atom_id res chain seq x y z
N MET A 1 -3.40 48.12 -46.48
CA MET A 1 -3.02 47.99 -45.06
C MET A 1 -4.15 47.47 -44.15
N LYS A 2 -5.34 48.07 -44.10
CA LYS A 2 -6.42 47.66 -43.17
C LYS A 2 -6.82 46.17 -43.23
N LYS A 3 -6.90 45.57 -44.42
CA LYS A 3 -7.23 44.14 -44.61
C LYS A 3 -6.17 43.19 -44.04
N ILE A 4 -4.89 43.55 -44.14
CA ILE A 4 -3.77 42.72 -43.65
C ILE A 4 -3.76 42.69 -42.11
N ILE A 5 -3.99 43.85 -41.48
CA ILE A 5 -4.10 43.96 -40.02
C ILE A 5 -5.27 43.10 -39.49
N PHE A 6 -6.42 43.14 -40.17
CA PHE A 6 -7.58 42.33 -39.80
C PHE A 6 -7.31 40.82 -39.87
N VAL A 7 -6.60 40.36 -40.90
CA VAL A 7 -6.21 38.95 -41.03
C VAL A 7 -5.24 38.54 -39.93
N ILE A 8 -4.24 39.37 -39.63
CA ILE A 8 -3.27 39.08 -38.56
C ILE A 8 -3.98 38.98 -37.19
N VAL A 9 -4.86 39.93 -36.87
CA VAL A 9 -5.63 39.90 -35.62
C VAL A 9 -6.52 38.66 -35.54
N SER A 10 -7.17 38.27 -36.64
CA SER A 10 -8.03 37.08 -36.69
C SER A 10 -7.22 35.79 -36.48
N VAL A 11 -6.05 35.67 -37.10
CA VAL A 11 -5.15 34.52 -36.93
C VAL A 11 -4.64 34.42 -35.49
N LEU A 12 -4.26 35.55 -34.88
CA LEU A 12 -3.82 35.58 -33.48
C LEU A 12 -4.95 35.19 -32.52
N LEU A 13 -6.19 35.60 -32.80
CA LEU A 13 -7.37 35.21 -32.02
C LEU A 13 -7.64 33.70 -32.10
N ILE A 14 -7.56 33.12 -33.30
CA ILE A 14 -7.73 31.68 -33.51
C ILE A 14 -6.62 30.89 -32.80
N LEU A 15 -5.37 31.33 -32.90
CA LEU A 15 -4.25 30.70 -32.19
C LEU A 15 -4.39 30.79 -30.67
N SER A 16 -4.85 31.92 -30.16
CA SER A 16 -5.12 32.10 -28.72
C SER A 16 -6.23 31.17 -28.24
N LEU A 17 -7.33 31.03 -29.00
CA LEU A 17 -8.41 30.10 -28.67
C LEU A 17 -7.94 28.64 -28.67
N PHE A 18 -7.14 28.25 -29.68
CA PHE A 18 -6.59 26.91 -29.76
C PHE A 18 -5.65 26.60 -28.58
N PHE A 19 -4.75 27.54 -28.24
CA PHE A 19 -3.84 27.38 -27.11
C PHE A 19 -4.60 27.22 -25.79
N ASN A 20 -5.61 28.06 -25.55
CA ASN A 20 -6.45 27.95 -24.36
C ASN A 20 -7.19 26.60 -24.31
N PHE A 21 -7.76 26.15 -25.42
CA PHE A 21 -8.45 24.86 -25.48
C PHE A 21 -7.52 23.69 -25.14
N VAL A 22 -6.33 23.65 -25.72
CA VAL A 22 -5.32 22.61 -25.44
C VAL A 22 -4.88 22.68 -23.97
N PHE A 23 -4.64 23.87 -23.43
CA PHE A 23 -4.28 24.05 -22.03
C PHE A 23 -5.38 23.56 -21.07
N PHE A 24 -6.64 23.91 -21.32
CA PHE A 24 -7.77 23.42 -20.53
C PHE A 24 -7.94 21.90 -20.65
N TYR A 25 -7.72 21.33 -21.83
CA TYR A 25 -7.77 19.88 -22.02
C TYR A 25 -6.69 19.16 -21.20
N ILE A 26 -5.46 19.67 -21.21
CA ILE A 26 -4.35 19.14 -20.41
C ILE A 26 -4.68 19.22 -18.92
N LEU A 27 -5.10 20.39 -18.43
CA LEU A 27 -5.46 20.58 -17.02
C LEU A 27 -6.59 19.66 -16.57
N ARG A 28 -7.60 19.46 -17.42
CA ARG A 28 -8.72 18.55 -17.11
C ARG A 28 -8.27 17.10 -17.09
N TYR A 29 -7.44 16.69 -18.04
CA TYR A 29 -6.90 15.34 -18.11
C TYR A 29 -6.05 15.02 -16.87
N ASP A 30 -5.19 15.97 -16.46
CA ASP A 30 -4.38 15.83 -15.24
C ASP A 30 -5.26 15.73 -13.98
N TRP A 31 -6.34 16.53 -13.91
CA TRP A 31 -7.30 16.49 -12.82
C TRP A 31 -8.05 15.16 -12.72
N ASP A 32 -8.58 14.66 -13.84
CA ASP A 32 -9.30 13.38 -13.87
C ASP A 32 -8.37 12.21 -13.51
N TRP A 33 -7.11 12.26 -13.95
CA TRP A 33 -6.07 11.29 -13.58
C TRP A 33 -5.72 11.31 -12.09
N GLU A 34 -5.58 12.50 -11.48
CA GLU A 34 -5.35 12.63 -10.03
C GLU A 34 -6.54 12.11 -9.22
N LYS A 35 -7.76 12.35 -9.69
CA LYS A 35 -8.99 11.87 -9.06
C LYS A 35 -9.07 10.35 -9.07
N ASP A 36 -8.78 9.70 -10.20
CA ASP A 36 -8.80 8.24 -10.32
C ASP A 36 -7.77 7.59 -9.38
N LYS A 37 -6.56 8.16 -9.33
CA LYS A 37 -5.51 7.72 -8.39
C LYS A 37 -5.92 7.85 -6.93
N LEU A 38 -6.56 8.96 -6.57
CA LEU A 38 -7.06 9.19 -5.22
C LEU A 38 -8.13 8.15 -4.86
N GLN A 39 -9.05 7.85 -5.77
CA GLN A 39 -10.08 6.83 -5.57
C GLN A 39 -9.48 5.44 -5.38
N ASP A 40 -8.55 5.03 -6.24
CA ASP A 40 -7.88 3.73 -6.14
C ASP A 40 -7.19 3.56 -4.78
N LYS A 41 -6.45 4.59 -4.38
CA LYS A 41 -5.77 4.63 -3.08
C LYS A 41 -6.75 4.57 -1.91
N THR A 42 -7.82 5.35 -1.93
CA THR A 42 -8.85 5.30 -0.87
C THR A 42 -9.49 3.93 -0.80
N ARG A 43 -9.74 3.26 -1.93
CA ARG A 43 -10.29 1.90 -1.96
C ARG A 43 -9.33 0.85 -1.42
N ILE A 44 -8.04 0.96 -1.73
CA ILE A 44 -6.98 0.08 -1.17
C ILE A 44 -6.95 0.22 0.35
N LEU A 45 -6.86 1.45 0.86
CA LEU A 45 -6.84 1.70 2.31
C LEU A 45 -8.16 1.28 2.96
N TYR A 46 -9.30 1.55 2.33
CA TYR A 46 -10.61 1.12 2.81
C TYR A 46 -10.68 -0.41 2.91
N TYR A 47 -10.26 -1.15 1.89
CA TYR A 47 -10.22 -2.61 1.94
C TYR A 47 -9.33 -3.14 3.06
N LEU A 48 -8.13 -2.56 3.21
CA LEU A 48 -7.21 -2.92 4.29
C LEU A 48 -7.83 -2.65 5.68
N THR A 49 -8.73 -1.67 5.79
CA THR A 49 -9.38 -1.26 7.04
C THR A 49 -10.70 -2.01 7.31
N ASN A 50 -11.43 -2.36 6.26
CA ASN A 50 -12.83 -2.81 6.34
C ASN A 50 -12.93 -4.33 6.53
N ASP A 51 -12.28 -4.83 7.57
CA ASP A 51 -12.52 -6.17 8.09
C ASP A 51 -13.44 -6.06 9.30
N VAL A 52 -14.62 -6.68 9.18
CA VAL A 52 -15.67 -6.79 10.22
C VAL A 52 -15.16 -7.54 11.47
N ARG A 53 -13.93 -8.06 11.44
CA ARG A 53 -13.29 -8.89 12.46
C ARG A 53 -12.35 -8.14 13.41
N LEU A 54 -12.19 -6.81 13.30
CA LEU A 54 -11.37 -6.04 14.26
C LEU A 54 -11.86 -6.18 15.71
N ASP A 55 -13.13 -6.53 15.93
CA ASP A 55 -13.70 -6.81 17.25
C ASP A 55 -13.16 -8.10 17.90
N VAL A 56 -12.39 -8.93 17.18
CA VAL A 56 -11.86 -10.23 17.69
C VAL A 56 -10.48 -10.09 18.35
N ILE A 57 -9.87 -8.89 18.37
CA ILE A 57 -8.51 -8.70 18.94
C ILE A 57 -8.49 -8.75 20.48
N ASN A 58 -9.65 -8.72 21.14
CA ASN A 58 -9.73 -8.90 22.59
C ASN A 58 -10.30 -10.28 22.92
N ASP A 59 -9.42 -11.26 23.13
CA ASP A 59 -9.60 -12.18 24.25
C ASP A 59 -8.34 -13.00 24.53
N LYS A 60 -8.00 -13.02 25.82
CA LYS A 60 -6.95 -13.84 26.45
C LYS A 60 -7.21 -15.34 26.22
N GLN A 61 -6.87 -15.88 25.05
CA GLN A 61 -7.05 -17.31 24.75
C GLN A 61 -5.76 -18.14 24.81
N LEU A 62 -4.64 -17.53 25.24
CA LEU A 62 -3.33 -18.19 25.33
C LEU A 62 -3.19 -19.25 26.43
N GLU A 63 -4.18 -19.47 27.30
CA GLU A 63 -3.97 -20.32 28.48
C GLU A 63 -4.30 -21.80 28.32
N ASN A 64 -4.90 -22.29 27.22
CA ASN A 64 -5.32 -23.70 27.15
C ASN A 64 -5.24 -24.33 25.75
N MET A 65 -4.06 -24.36 25.12
CA MET A 65 -3.89 -25.13 23.87
C MET A 65 -2.69 -26.08 23.95
N SER A 66 -2.97 -27.31 24.40
CA SER A 66 -2.07 -28.46 24.42
C SER A 66 -2.29 -29.40 23.22
N ALA A 67 -2.70 -28.87 22.07
CA ALA A 67 -2.83 -29.62 20.82
C ALA A 67 -1.86 -29.08 19.76
N SER A 68 -0.94 -29.95 19.29
CA SER A 68 -0.01 -29.74 18.15
C SER A 68 1.05 -28.62 18.30
N ASN A 69 1.93 -28.77 19.29
CA ASN A 69 3.06 -27.87 19.55
C ASN A 69 3.94 -27.55 18.31
N GLY A 70 4.09 -28.49 17.38
CA GLY A 70 4.97 -28.33 16.21
C GLY A 70 4.41 -27.44 15.09
N ILE A 71 3.10 -27.50 14.81
CA ILE A 71 2.48 -26.67 13.75
C ILE A 71 2.20 -25.28 14.29
N LEU A 72 1.71 -25.17 15.53
CA LEU A 72 1.49 -23.87 16.17
C LEU A 72 2.78 -23.03 16.20
N ASN A 73 3.90 -23.61 16.63
CA ASN A 73 5.18 -22.91 16.62
C ASN A 73 5.62 -22.47 15.22
N LYS A 74 5.31 -23.24 14.17
CA LYS A 74 5.61 -22.87 12.78
C LYS A 74 4.75 -21.70 12.31
N VAL A 75 3.47 -21.69 12.64
CA VAL A 75 2.55 -20.60 12.26
C VAL A 75 2.91 -19.33 13.03
N ASP A 76 3.23 -19.42 14.33
CA ASP A 76 3.68 -18.27 15.13
C ASP A 76 5.06 -17.74 14.66
N SER A 77 5.99 -18.63 14.30
CA SER A 77 7.28 -18.23 13.71
C SER A 77 7.09 -17.53 12.36
N LEU A 78 6.18 -18.02 11.51
CA LEU A 78 5.85 -17.40 10.22
C LEU A 78 5.26 -16.00 10.40
N LYS A 79 4.32 -15.85 11.35
CA LYS A 79 3.72 -14.57 11.76
C LYS A 79 4.79 -13.59 12.22
N THR A 80 5.61 -14.01 13.18
CA THR A 80 6.65 -13.19 13.80
C THR A 80 7.69 -12.73 12.77
N ALA A 81 8.25 -13.66 11.98
CA ALA A 81 9.25 -13.32 10.96
C ALA A 81 8.70 -12.34 9.90
N SER A 82 7.41 -12.48 9.55
CA SER A 82 6.77 -11.58 8.60
C SER A 82 6.54 -10.19 9.19
N ASN A 83 6.05 -10.10 10.43
CA ASN A 83 5.84 -8.84 11.13
C ASN A 83 7.15 -8.11 11.43
N ASP A 84 8.22 -8.83 11.77
CA ASP A 84 9.55 -8.26 11.99
C ASP A 84 10.10 -7.65 10.70
N THR A 85 9.97 -8.36 9.57
CA THR A 85 10.41 -7.85 8.27
C THR A 85 9.63 -6.59 7.88
N LEU A 86 8.31 -6.59 8.08
CA LEU A 86 7.46 -5.40 7.83
C LEU A 86 7.82 -4.22 8.75
N THR A 87 8.20 -4.50 10.00
CA THR A 87 8.66 -3.48 10.95
C THR A 87 9.99 -2.87 10.51
N ILE A 88 10.94 -3.69 10.06
CA ILE A 88 12.21 -3.19 9.49
C ILE A 88 11.95 -2.29 8.27
N ILE A 89 11.03 -2.70 7.38
CA ILE A 89 10.65 -1.88 6.23
C ILE A 89 10.07 -0.52 6.66
N GLN A 90 9.24 -0.50 7.70
CA GLN A 90 8.71 0.74 8.29
C GLN A 90 9.83 1.65 8.81
N GLU A 91 10.78 1.10 9.56
CA GLU A 91 11.91 1.84 10.11
C GLU A 91 12.80 2.43 9.02
N GLU A 92 13.14 1.63 8.01
CA GLU A 92 13.93 2.08 6.86
C GLU A 92 13.22 3.18 6.07
N LEU A 93 11.92 3.04 5.84
CA LEU A 93 11.11 4.03 5.14
C LEU A 93 11.04 5.36 5.90
N VAL A 94 10.90 5.31 7.23
CA VAL A 94 10.93 6.50 8.08
C VAL A 94 12.30 7.15 8.07
N ALA A 95 13.37 6.37 8.21
CA ALA A 95 14.74 6.88 8.17
C ALA A 95 15.05 7.55 6.81
N MET A 96 14.62 6.92 5.71
CA MET A 96 14.75 7.49 4.36
C MET A 96 13.95 8.79 4.17
N SER A 97 12.87 8.96 4.92
CA SER A 97 12.04 10.16 4.90
C SER A 97 12.50 11.26 5.87
N GLY A 98 13.66 11.10 6.50
CA GLY A 98 14.26 12.06 7.43
C GLY A 98 14.03 11.75 8.92
N GLY A 99 13.41 10.62 9.25
CA GLY A 99 13.23 10.16 10.62
C GLY A 99 12.02 10.77 11.35
N TYR A 100 12.16 10.86 12.67
CA TYR A 100 11.16 11.40 13.59
C TYR A 100 11.55 12.80 14.08
N LEU A 101 10.54 13.65 14.29
CA LEU A 101 10.65 14.88 15.05
C LEU A 101 10.70 14.58 16.55
N PHE A 102 11.13 15.55 17.36
CA PHE A 102 11.19 15.42 18.82
C PHE A 102 9.84 15.09 19.49
N ASN A 103 8.73 15.40 18.82
CA ASN A 103 7.37 15.08 19.29
C ASN A 103 6.88 13.70 18.82
N GLY A 104 7.74 12.87 18.22
CA GLY A 104 7.40 11.53 17.73
C GLY A 104 6.68 11.50 16.37
N ASN A 105 6.37 12.65 15.77
CA ASN A 105 5.78 12.68 14.43
C ASN A 105 6.83 12.45 13.35
N TYR A 106 6.43 11.92 12.20
CA TYR A 106 7.31 11.82 11.03
C TYR A 106 7.76 13.22 10.57
N VAL A 107 9.02 13.36 10.15
CA VAL A 107 9.54 14.63 9.61
C VAL A 107 8.81 15.01 8.32
N ASN A 108 8.53 14.04 7.45
CA ASN A 108 7.91 14.27 6.14
C ASN A 108 6.70 13.33 5.89
N PRO A 109 5.60 13.49 6.65
CA PRO A 109 4.46 12.55 6.60
C PRO A 109 3.79 12.48 5.22
N LYS A 110 3.83 13.58 4.45
CA LYS A 110 3.23 13.70 3.11
C LYS A 110 4.17 13.36 1.96
N ALA A 111 5.40 12.91 2.23
CA ALA A 111 6.39 12.78 1.16
C ALA A 111 6.26 11.48 0.36
N LYS A 112 5.53 11.57 -0.76
CA LYS A 112 5.40 10.50 -1.75
C LYS A 112 6.71 10.11 -2.42
N THR A 113 7.61 11.09 -2.62
CA THR A 113 8.88 10.86 -3.33
C THR A 113 9.78 9.86 -2.61
N TYR A 114 9.85 9.91 -1.27
CA TYR A 114 10.65 8.96 -0.49
C TYR A 114 10.06 7.56 -0.52
N VAL A 115 8.73 7.43 -0.44
CA VAL A 115 8.04 6.15 -0.62
C VAL A 115 8.34 5.55 -1.98
N LYS A 116 8.18 6.36 -3.04
CA LYS A 116 8.45 5.90 -4.41
C LYS A 116 9.90 5.41 -4.55
N ARG A 117 10.85 6.20 -4.05
CA ARG A 117 12.27 5.88 -4.14
C ARG A 117 12.66 4.67 -3.28
N TYR A 118 12.05 4.50 -2.11
CA TYR A 118 12.29 3.35 -1.25
C TYR A 118 11.80 2.05 -1.90
N PHE A 119 10.55 2.03 -2.37
CA PHE A 119 9.95 0.82 -2.92
C PHE A 119 10.46 0.51 -4.32
N TYR A 120 10.50 1.49 -5.23
CA TYR A 120 10.61 1.24 -6.68
C TYR A 120 11.94 1.65 -7.31
N GLU A 121 12.87 2.24 -6.54
CA GLU A 121 14.18 2.63 -7.03
C GLU A 121 15.28 1.92 -6.24
N GLU A 122 16.49 1.87 -6.81
CA GLU A 122 17.67 1.42 -6.08
C GLU A 122 18.05 2.45 -5.03
N ASN A 123 18.23 2.00 -3.79
CA ASN A 123 18.60 2.87 -2.68
C ASN A 123 19.51 2.16 -1.67
N PHE A 124 20.02 2.94 -0.71
CA PHE A 124 21.01 2.48 0.27
C PHE A 124 20.51 1.36 1.18
N TYR A 125 19.21 1.33 1.50
CA TYR A 125 18.65 0.30 2.37
C TYR A 125 18.48 -1.00 1.58
N ARG A 126 17.73 -0.94 0.48
CA ARG A 126 17.37 -2.12 -0.32
C ARG A 126 17.20 -1.77 -1.79
N PRO A 127 17.70 -2.60 -2.72
CA PRO A 127 17.36 -2.45 -4.13
C PRO A 127 15.94 -2.96 -4.37
N TYR A 128 15.03 -2.07 -4.77
CA TYR A 128 13.65 -2.42 -5.14
C TYR A 128 12.87 -3.15 -4.02
N ALA A 129 12.69 -2.50 -2.87
CA ALA A 129 12.02 -3.09 -1.69
C ALA A 129 10.62 -3.67 -2.00
N TYR A 130 9.96 -3.20 -3.05
CA TYR A 130 8.68 -3.75 -3.53
C TYR A 130 8.74 -5.27 -3.79
N LYS A 131 9.86 -5.77 -4.34
CA LYS A 131 10.04 -7.20 -4.64
C LYS A 131 10.11 -8.06 -3.39
N GLU A 132 10.74 -7.52 -2.35
CA GLU A 132 10.86 -8.22 -1.08
C GLU A 132 9.50 -8.29 -0.38
N VAL A 133 8.70 -7.21 -0.41
CA VAL A 133 7.33 -7.25 0.10
C VAL A 133 6.47 -8.25 -0.66
N ASP A 134 6.54 -8.27 -1.99
CA ASP A 134 5.80 -9.24 -2.79
C ASP A 134 6.15 -10.68 -2.44
N SER A 135 7.46 -10.96 -2.33
CA SER A 135 7.97 -12.28 -1.95
C SER A 135 7.52 -12.64 -0.54
N LEU A 136 7.65 -11.72 0.42
CA LEU A 136 7.26 -11.91 1.81
C LEU A 136 5.79 -12.28 1.94
N LEU A 137 4.89 -11.50 1.32
CA LEU A 137 3.46 -11.70 1.45
C LEU A 137 2.99 -12.94 0.68
N SER A 138 3.56 -13.22 -0.50
CA SER A 138 3.26 -14.45 -1.24
C SER A 138 3.70 -15.69 -0.46
N ASN A 139 4.89 -15.65 0.14
CA ASN A 139 5.41 -16.74 0.97
C ASN A 139 4.59 -16.92 2.25
N TYR A 140 4.15 -15.82 2.88
CA TYR A 140 3.28 -15.88 4.04
C TYR A 140 1.96 -16.57 3.70
N ILE A 141 1.24 -16.09 2.67
CA ILE A 141 -0.04 -16.66 2.23
C ILE A 141 0.13 -18.15 1.95
N ALA A 142 1.08 -18.52 1.09
CA ALA A 142 1.28 -19.91 0.69
C ALA A 142 1.63 -20.83 1.87
N ASN A 143 2.49 -20.38 2.80
CA ASN A 143 2.85 -21.20 3.95
C ASN A 143 1.75 -21.26 5.00
N TYR A 144 1.04 -20.17 5.26
CA TYR A 144 -0.10 -20.16 6.17
C TYR A 144 -1.17 -21.12 5.68
N GLU A 145 -1.63 -20.98 4.43
CA GLU A 145 -2.68 -21.84 3.88
C GLU A 145 -2.26 -23.32 3.87
N ARG A 146 -0.98 -23.61 3.59
CA ARG A 146 -0.44 -24.97 3.64
C ARG A 146 -0.36 -25.55 5.05
N LEU A 147 0.01 -24.74 6.04
CA LEU A 147 0.18 -25.20 7.43
C LEU A 147 -1.16 -25.39 8.14
N THR A 148 -2.14 -24.55 7.83
CA THR A 148 -3.42 -24.47 8.56
C THR A 148 -4.60 -25.05 7.79
N ASN A 149 -4.50 -25.21 6.46
CA ASN A 149 -5.61 -25.45 5.55
C ASN A 149 -6.72 -24.37 5.59
N LEU A 150 -6.43 -23.20 6.17
CA LEU A 150 -7.32 -22.04 6.19
C LEU A 150 -6.90 -21.05 5.10
N LYS A 151 -7.85 -20.29 4.55
CA LYS A 151 -7.52 -19.20 3.61
C LYS A 151 -6.96 -18.00 4.37
N SER A 152 -5.92 -17.38 3.84
CA SER A 152 -5.35 -16.15 4.41
C SER A 152 -6.20 -14.92 4.04
N GLU A 153 -6.41 -14.02 5.00
CA GLU A 153 -7.08 -12.73 4.77
C GLU A 153 -6.28 -11.82 3.81
N LEU A 154 -4.99 -12.09 3.61
CA LEU A 154 -4.14 -11.37 2.65
C LEU A 154 -4.36 -11.80 1.20
N ASN A 155 -4.95 -12.98 0.94
CA ASN A 155 -5.17 -13.51 -0.41
C ASN A 155 -6.15 -12.64 -1.23
N ALA A 156 -6.97 -11.82 -0.57
CA ALA A 156 -7.86 -10.91 -1.26
C ALA A 156 -7.20 -9.58 -1.69
N ILE A 157 -5.95 -9.29 -1.27
CA ILE A 157 -5.19 -8.13 -1.78
C ILE A 157 -4.85 -8.28 -3.28
N PRO A 158 -4.24 -9.37 -3.77
CA PRO A 158 -4.03 -9.58 -5.21
C PRO A 158 -5.33 -9.50 -6.03
N VAL A 159 -6.43 -10.06 -5.52
CA VAL A 159 -7.75 -10.04 -6.20
C VAL A 159 -8.25 -8.61 -6.36
N MET A 160 -8.17 -7.80 -5.30
CA MET A 160 -8.51 -6.38 -5.37
C MET A 160 -7.64 -5.63 -6.39
N LEU A 161 -6.32 -5.84 -6.35
CA LEU A 161 -5.37 -5.13 -7.22
C LEU A 161 -5.55 -5.47 -8.71
N SER A 162 -5.98 -6.69 -9.03
CA SER A 162 -6.27 -7.10 -10.41
C SER A 162 -7.33 -6.20 -11.08
N GLY A 163 -8.32 -5.72 -10.31
CA GLY A 163 -9.34 -4.77 -10.78
C GLY A 163 -8.77 -3.41 -11.21
N TYR A 164 -7.56 -3.08 -10.77
CA TYR A 164 -6.85 -1.84 -11.06
C TYR A 164 -5.67 -2.05 -12.03
N LYS A 165 -5.60 -3.22 -12.70
CA LYS A 165 -4.48 -3.61 -13.57
C LYS A 165 -3.11 -3.56 -12.85
N ARG A 166 -3.14 -3.76 -11.54
CA ARG A 166 -1.96 -3.89 -10.67
C ARG A 166 -1.75 -5.38 -10.42
N ASN A 167 -0.54 -5.85 -10.72
CA ASN A 167 -0.24 -7.28 -10.73
C ASN A 167 0.62 -7.70 -9.53
N SER A 168 1.07 -6.73 -8.74
CA SER A 168 1.96 -6.92 -7.61
C SER A 168 1.30 -6.40 -6.34
N VAL A 169 1.45 -7.13 -5.22
CA VAL A 169 0.88 -6.71 -3.92
C VAL A 169 1.53 -5.41 -3.46
N SER A 170 2.82 -5.23 -3.73
CA SER A 170 3.56 -4.01 -3.44
C SER A 170 3.06 -2.79 -4.22
N ASP A 171 2.25 -2.97 -5.28
CA ASP A 171 1.61 -1.85 -5.98
C ASP A 171 0.66 -1.07 -5.05
N ILE A 172 0.28 -1.60 -3.87
CA ILE A 172 -0.44 -0.81 -2.85
C ILE A 172 0.33 0.45 -2.43
N PHE A 173 1.67 0.43 -2.46
CA PHE A 173 2.50 1.56 -2.04
C PHE A 173 2.67 2.62 -3.13
N TYR A 174 2.20 2.32 -4.34
CA TYR A 174 2.36 3.22 -5.48
C TYR A 174 1.50 4.47 -5.26
N ASP A 175 2.17 5.62 -5.19
CA ASP A 175 1.59 6.95 -4.95
C ASP A 175 1.05 7.20 -3.52
N LEU A 176 1.41 6.35 -2.56
CA LEU A 176 1.17 6.61 -1.14
C LEU A 176 2.16 7.63 -0.59
N THR A 177 1.70 8.43 0.37
CA THR A 177 2.56 9.22 1.24
C THR A 177 3.21 8.33 2.30
N LEU A 178 4.19 8.85 3.03
CA LEU A 178 4.81 8.13 4.14
C LEU A 178 3.74 7.66 5.14
N SER A 179 2.89 8.56 5.65
CA SER A 179 1.86 8.20 6.63
C SER A 179 0.91 7.11 6.12
N GLU A 180 0.52 7.16 4.86
CA GLU A 180 -0.39 6.16 4.29
C GLU A 180 0.31 4.83 4.04
N SER A 181 1.59 4.84 3.70
CA SER A 181 2.39 3.62 3.58
C SER A 181 2.55 2.95 4.94
N MET A 182 2.79 3.73 5.99
CA MET A 182 2.86 3.22 7.37
C MET A 182 1.53 2.59 7.78
N ILE A 183 0.40 3.25 7.50
CA ILE A 183 -0.95 2.71 7.73
C ILE A 183 -1.15 1.41 6.95
N ALA A 184 -0.80 1.38 5.65
CA ALA A 184 -0.96 0.19 4.84
C ALA A 184 -0.16 -1.01 5.37
N ILE A 185 1.09 -0.79 5.81
CA ILE A 185 1.92 -1.83 6.43
C ILE A 185 1.28 -2.32 7.75
N SER A 186 0.83 -1.41 8.61
CA SER A 186 0.17 -1.78 9.87
C SER A 186 -1.12 -2.57 9.67
N LEU A 187 -1.89 -2.26 8.63
CA LEU A 187 -3.09 -3.02 8.28
C LEU A 187 -2.75 -4.42 7.73
N ILE A 188 -1.65 -4.57 6.99
CA ILE A 188 -1.13 -5.88 6.59
C ILE A 188 -0.72 -6.71 7.81
N GLN A 189 0.05 -6.13 8.74
CA GLN A 189 0.43 -6.78 9.99
C GLN A 189 -0.83 -7.21 10.79
N THR A 190 -1.87 -6.38 10.79
CA THR A 190 -3.14 -6.70 11.45
C THR A 190 -3.83 -7.90 10.79
N LYS A 191 -3.83 -8.01 9.46
CA LYS A 191 -4.38 -9.18 8.75
C LYS A 191 -3.59 -10.46 9.07
N ILE A 192 -2.27 -10.36 9.21
CA ILE A 192 -1.40 -11.47 9.66
C ILE A 192 -1.77 -11.93 11.08
N GLU A 193 -2.09 -10.99 11.99
CA GLU A 193 -2.56 -11.33 13.34
C GLU A 193 -3.96 -11.95 13.32
N ILE A 194 -4.88 -11.47 12.46
CA ILE A 194 -6.21 -12.08 12.28
C ILE A 194 -6.07 -13.51 11.77
N ASP A 195 -5.20 -13.77 10.80
CA ASP A 195 -4.92 -15.13 10.30
C ASP A 195 -4.43 -16.05 11.44
N PHE A 196 -3.51 -15.57 12.29
CA PHE A 196 -3.05 -16.32 13.45
C PHE A 196 -4.18 -16.60 14.45
N ASN A 197 -5.00 -15.59 14.77
CA ASN A 197 -6.12 -15.73 15.71
C ASN A 197 -7.21 -16.67 15.17
N ASN A 198 -7.50 -16.59 13.86
CA ASN A 198 -8.40 -17.51 13.17
C ASN A 198 -7.91 -18.95 13.29
N TYR A 199 -6.61 -19.19 13.14
CA TYR A 199 -6.03 -20.50 13.33
C TYR A 199 -6.19 -20.98 14.77
N MET A 200 -5.84 -20.16 15.76
CA MET A 200 -6.02 -20.47 17.18
C MET A 200 -7.48 -20.80 17.54
N HIS A 201 -8.43 -20.06 16.96
CA HIS A 201 -9.85 -20.30 17.18
C HIS A 201 -10.32 -21.66 16.62
N ASN A 202 -9.87 -22.01 15.40
CA ASN A 202 -10.26 -23.26 14.72
C ASN A 202 -9.52 -24.51 15.24
N MET A 203 -8.49 -24.34 16.06
CA MET A 203 -7.80 -25.45 16.73
C MET A 203 -8.50 -25.95 18.00
N LYS A 204 -9.56 -25.26 18.46
CA LYS A 204 -10.42 -25.70 19.58
C LYS A 204 -11.39 -26.78 19.13
#